data_AF-A0A182S897-F1
#
_entry.id   AF-A0A182S897-F1
#
_cell.length_a   1.000
_cell.length_b   1.000
_cell.length_c   1.000
_cell.angle_alpha   90.00
_cell.angle_beta   90.00
_cell.angle_gamma   90.00
#
_symmetry.space_group_name_H-M   'P 1'
#
loop_
_entity.id
_entity.type
_entity.pdbx_description
1 polymer ?
#
loop_
_entity_poly.entity_id
_entity_poly.type
_entity_poly.pdbx_seq_one_letter_code
_entity_poly.pdbx_strand_id
1 'polypeptide(L)'
;MHNIKMCYNGEGLRGLDYISQNMPCIATKLQTIGEDFCGLDVNSPLGGEQAVASLAVILSEERMTSVAVTATSNFTVVFIGTETGQLKKIVMESSTSAMQYAMMNVDLGSPIQPDMYLDPDNDDLFMMSLYKLFKIRIYDCSVYTTCHTCLSAKDPFCGWCSLENKCSRRYECQDSSKDPLSWLSYKSGKCTTITSVTPHQLQRTTARTLELIIENLPNLKEPLVCAFTFASMEKPIITNATKKRNGVNCTTPRTDLLPQIGYGESEYFF
;
A
#
# COMPACT_ATOMS: atom_id res chain seq x y z
N MET A 1 1.74 15.82 30.44
CA MET A 1 1.92 16.85 31.51
C MET A 1 1.20 16.58 32.82
N HIS A 2 0.38 15.52 32.93
CA HIS A 2 -0.36 15.24 34.16
C HIS A 2 0.56 15.08 35.38
N ASN A 3 1.59 14.22 35.29
CA ASN A 3 2.56 13.99 36.37
C ASN A 3 3.23 15.28 36.88
N ILE A 4 3.58 16.22 35.99
CA ILE A 4 4.20 17.50 36.38
C ILE A 4 3.21 18.34 37.18
N LYS A 5 1.97 18.50 36.70
CA LYS A 5 0.94 19.30 37.40
C LYS A 5 0.63 18.74 38.79
N MET A 6 0.51 17.42 38.92
CA MET A 6 0.29 16.75 40.20
C MET A 6 1.41 17.07 41.20
N CYS A 7 2.67 16.92 40.79
CA CYS A 7 3.79 17.21 41.67
C CYS A 7 3.88 18.70 42.05
N TYR A 8 3.64 19.61 41.12
CA TYR A 8 3.65 21.06 41.43
C TYR A 8 2.43 21.53 42.24
N ASN A 9 1.39 20.69 42.39
CA ASN A 9 0.32 20.85 43.38
C ASN A 9 0.68 20.29 44.76
N GLY A 10 1.87 19.69 44.92
CA GLY A 10 2.34 19.06 46.16
C GLY A 10 1.84 17.63 46.37
N GLU A 11 1.38 16.97 45.31
CA GLU A 11 0.83 15.62 45.39
C GLU A 11 1.90 14.57 45.07
N GLY A 12 1.99 13.54 45.91
CA GLY A 12 2.88 12.40 45.71
C GLY A 12 4.35 12.67 46.03
N LEU A 13 5.19 11.75 45.54
CA LEU A 13 6.64 11.83 45.66
C LEU A 13 7.27 12.16 44.31
N ARG A 14 8.50 12.69 44.33
CA ARG A 14 9.23 13.03 43.11
C ARG A 14 9.69 11.81 42.31
N GLY A 15 9.75 10.62 42.91
CA GLY A 15 10.29 9.42 42.27
C GLY A 15 11.81 9.50 42.06
N LEU A 16 12.31 8.68 41.13
CA LEU A 16 13.75 8.60 40.78
C LEU A 16 14.66 8.35 41.99
N ASP A 17 14.25 7.45 42.86
CA ASP A 17 15.00 6.99 44.04
C ASP A 17 16.38 6.41 43.68
N TYR A 18 16.53 5.90 42.45
CA TYR A 18 17.81 5.46 41.88
C TYR A 18 18.76 6.60 41.49
N ILE A 19 18.30 7.85 41.42
CA ILE A 19 19.12 9.05 41.13
C ILE A 19 19.42 9.83 42.41
N SER A 20 18.39 10.06 43.23
CA SER A 20 18.49 10.89 44.43
C SER A 20 17.43 10.48 45.45
N GLN A 21 17.56 10.97 46.68
CA GLN A 21 16.56 10.70 47.71
C GLN A 21 15.16 11.12 47.23
N ASN A 22 14.22 10.17 47.29
CA ASN A 22 12.85 10.37 46.86
C ASN A 22 12.11 11.27 47.86
N MET A 23 12.07 12.57 47.56
CA MET A 23 11.44 13.59 48.40
C MET A 23 9.98 13.83 47.99
N PRO A 24 9.12 14.27 48.93
CA PRO A 24 7.77 14.73 48.59
C PRO A 24 7.78 15.87 47.59
N CYS A 25 6.75 15.90 46.76
CA CYS A 25 6.50 16.99 45.84
C CYS A 25 6.15 18.28 46.60
N ILE A 26 6.73 19.40 46.17
CA ILE A 26 6.53 20.71 46.78
C ILE A 26 5.48 21.49 45.98
N ALA A 27 4.40 21.89 46.65
CA ALA A 27 3.37 22.73 46.06
C ALA A 27 3.92 24.11 45.70
N THR A 28 3.60 24.60 44.51
CA THR A 28 4.03 25.91 44.01
C THR A 28 2.84 26.77 43.60
N LYS A 29 3.07 28.07 43.38
CA LYS A 29 2.06 29.01 42.91
C LYS A 29 2.03 29.16 41.38
N LEU A 30 2.62 28.24 40.64
CA LEU A 30 2.62 28.29 39.18
C LEU A 30 1.20 28.13 38.64
N GLN A 31 0.68 29.17 37.99
CA GLN A 31 -0.69 29.18 37.47
C GLN A 31 -0.82 28.50 36.11
N THR A 32 0.26 28.44 35.33
CA THR A 32 0.26 27.90 33.96
C THR A 32 1.45 26.99 33.71
N ILE A 33 1.29 25.70 34.02
CA ILE A 33 2.23 24.67 33.54
C ILE A 33 1.74 24.20 32.17
N GLY A 34 2.47 24.63 31.13
CA GLY A 34 2.24 24.37 29.71
C GLY A 34 3.11 23.23 29.14
N GLU A 35 2.90 22.88 27.86
CA GLU A 35 3.71 21.88 27.15
C GLU A 35 5.17 22.31 26.99
N ASP A 36 5.40 23.61 27.03
CA ASP A 36 6.68 24.32 26.94
C ASP A 36 7.39 24.46 28.30
N PHE A 37 6.84 23.88 29.37
CA PHE A 37 7.44 23.98 30.69
C PHE A 37 8.81 23.29 30.75
N CYS A 38 9.86 24.09 30.99
CA CYS A 38 11.25 23.64 30.97
C CYS A 38 11.83 23.30 32.35
N GLY A 39 10.99 23.15 33.38
CA GLY A 39 11.44 22.84 34.74
C GLY A 39 11.85 24.06 35.57
N LEU A 40 12.03 23.82 36.86
CA LEU A 40 12.57 24.76 37.86
C LEU A 40 13.47 23.99 38.83
N ASP A 41 14.21 24.69 39.71
CA ASP A 41 15.04 24.05 40.75
C ASP A 41 14.22 23.19 41.72
N VAL A 42 12.96 23.58 41.96
CA VAL A 42 12.01 22.82 42.77
C VAL A 42 11.43 21.64 42.00
N ASN A 43 11.23 20.51 42.69
CA ASN A 43 10.70 19.27 42.12
C ASN A 43 11.56 18.61 41.02
N SER A 44 12.87 18.90 41.00
CA SER A 44 13.80 18.35 40.01
C SER A 44 14.89 17.47 40.64
N PRO A 45 15.23 16.30 40.06
CA PRO A 45 14.52 15.61 38.96
C PRO A 45 13.17 14.98 39.40
N LEU A 46 12.28 14.74 38.42
CA LEU A 46 10.93 14.17 38.59
C LEU A 46 10.74 12.90 37.74
N GLY A 47 10.38 11.79 38.38
CA GLY A 47 9.97 10.54 37.74
C GLY A 47 8.50 10.29 38.00
N GLY A 48 7.66 10.63 37.03
CA GLY A 48 6.21 10.49 37.17
C GLY A 48 5.76 9.05 37.39
N GLU A 49 4.74 8.87 38.22
CA GLU A 49 4.17 7.55 38.54
C GLU A 49 3.15 7.07 37.50
N GLN A 50 2.40 8.01 36.89
CA GLN A 50 1.40 7.64 35.89
C GLN A 50 2.07 7.38 34.53
N ALA A 51 2.04 6.12 34.10
CA ALA A 51 2.55 5.70 32.82
C ALA A 51 1.72 6.27 31.65
N VAL A 52 2.38 6.49 30.52
CA VAL A 52 1.71 6.76 29.24
C VAL A 52 1.26 5.43 28.66
N ALA A 53 -0.06 5.26 28.51
CA ALA A 53 -0.65 4.04 27.95
C ALA A 53 -1.17 4.26 26.52
N SER A 54 -1.09 3.23 25.69
CA SER A 54 -1.66 3.19 24.35
C SER A 54 -2.21 1.78 24.05
N LEU A 55 -3.17 1.69 23.13
CA LEU A 55 -3.69 0.41 22.66
C LEU A 55 -2.71 -0.19 21.64
N ALA A 56 -2.44 -1.49 21.78
CA ALA A 56 -1.65 -2.23 20.80
C ALA A 56 -2.47 -2.40 19.51
N VAL A 57 -1.88 -2.01 18.37
CA VAL A 57 -2.49 -2.18 17.03
C VAL A 57 -2.16 -3.52 16.40
N ILE A 58 -1.09 -4.18 16.87
CA ILE A 58 -0.68 -5.51 16.43
C ILE A 58 -0.03 -6.24 17.60
N LEU A 59 -0.32 -7.53 17.70
CA LEU A 59 0.29 -8.45 18.65
C LEU A 59 0.98 -9.57 17.85
N SER A 60 2.10 -10.07 18.36
CA SER A 60 2.84 -11.18 17.75
C SER A 60 3.36 -12.11 18.83
N GLU A 61 3.25 -13.42 18.58
CA GLU A 61 3.83 -14.47 19.44
C GLU A 61 5.36 -14.51 19.35
N GLU A 62 5.92 -13.99 18.27
CA GLU A 62 7.37 -13.92 18.05
C GLU A 62 7.92 -12.59 18.57
N ARG A 63 9.07 -12.64 19.24
CA ARG A 63 9.75 -11.45 19.76
C ARG A 63 10.18 -10.52 18.62
N MET A 64 9.64 -9.31 18.65
CA MET A 64 10.01 -8.20 17.78
C MET A 64 11.25 -7.50 18.36
N THR A 65 12.25 -7.22 17.53
CA THR A 65 13.58 -6.73 17.97
C THR A 65 13.92 -5.34 17.46
N SER A 66 13.27 -4.90 16.40
CA SER A 66 13.55 -3.61 15.77
C SER A 66 12.35 -3.07 15.03
N VAL A 67 12.35 -1.75 14.80
CA VAL A 67 11.26 -1.05 14.13
C VAL A 67 11.79 0.09 13.27
N ALA A 68 11.29 0.21 12.06
CA ALA A 68 11.42 1.39 11.22
C ALA A 68 10.06 1.76 10.63
N VAL A 69 9.84 3.05 10.40
CA VAL A 69 8.55 3.56 9.94
C VAL A 69 8.77 4.50 8.77
N THR A 70 7.95 4.32 7.74
CA THR A 70 7.84 5.27 6.62
C THR A 70 6.38 5.56 6.33
N ALA A 71 6.14 6.53 5.45
CA ALA A 71 4.80 6.84 4.99
C ALA A 71 4.77 6.93 3.47
N THR A 72 3.75 6.32 2.89
CA THR A 72 3.29 6.67 1.55
C THR A 72 2.35 7.88 1.65
N SER A 73 1.80 8.36 0.53
CA SER A 73 0.85 9.48 0.55
C SER A 73 -0.40 9.20 1.41
N ASN A 74 -0.78 7.92 1.57
CA ASN A 74 -2.06 7.53 2.18
C ASN A 74 -1.92 6.57 3.36
N PHE A 75 -0.74 5.99 3.57
CA PHE A 75 -0.54 4.92 4.54
C PHE A 75 0.77 5.10 5.30
N THR A 76 0.75 4.83 6.59
CA THR A 76 1.97 4.59 7.37
C THR A 76 2.34 3.11 7.26
N VAL A 77 3.60 2.83 6.97
CA VAL A 77 4.14 1.48 6.83
C VAL A 77 5.21 1.27 7.88
N VAL A 78 5.08 0.17 8.61
CA VAL A 78 5.96 -0.22 9.71
C VAL A 78 6.70 -1.49 9.30
N PHE A 79 8.02 -1.44 9.40
CA PHE A 79 8.92 -2.58 9.24
C PHE A 79 9.33 -3.05 10.62
N ILE A 80 9.17 -4.35 10.88
CA ILE A 80 9.53 -4.95 12.17
C ILE A 80 10.50 -6.10 11.92
N GLY A 81 11.69 -6.00 12.51
CA GLY A 81 12.63 -7.10 12.57
C GLY A 81 12.31 -8.04 13.73
N THR A 82 12.64 -9.32 13.57
CA THR A 82 12.35 -10.35 14.57
C THR A 82 13.60 -11.03 15.09
N GLU A 83 13.46 -11.70 16.24
CA GLU A 83 14.54 -12.50 16.84
C GLU A 83 14.97 -13.67 15.95
N THR A 84 14.08 -14.21 15.11
CA THR A 84 14.43 -15.34 14.23
C THR A 84 15.02 -14.91 12.88
N GLY A 85 15.22 -13.60 12.65
CA GLY A 85 15.83 -13.08 11.43
C GLY A 85 14.84 -12.84 10.29
N GLN A 86 13.58 -12.57 10.61
CA GLN A 86 12.54 -12.20 9.66
C GLN A 86 12.29 -10.69 9.70
N LEU A 87 11.77 -10.18 8.58
CA LEU A 87 11.23 -8.83 8.47
C LEU A 87 9.74 -8.91 8.18
N LYS A 88 8.93 -8.31 9.04
CA LYS A 88 7.48 -8.14 8.86
C LYS A 88 7.19 -6.76 8.31
N LYS A 89 6.34 -6.68 7.29
CA LYS A 89 5.83 -5.42 6.73
C LYS A 89 4.37 -5.24 7.12
N ILE A 90 4.07 -4.14 7.79
CA ILE A 90 2.77 -3.86 8.38
C ILE A 90 2.27 -2.53 7.85
N VAL A 91 1.01 -2.49 7.42
CA VAL A 91 0.34 -1.25 7.06
C VAL A 91 -0.58 -0.82 8.21
N MET A 92 -0.46 0.45 8.61
CA MET A 92 -1.38 1.07 9.56
C MET A 92 -2.63 1.50 8.80
N GLU A 93 -3.78 0.93 9.15
CA GLU A 93 -5.06 1.28 8.51
C GLU A 93 -5.79 2.40 9.23
N SER A 94 -5.62 2.48 10.55
CA SER A 94 -6.14 3.51 11.44
C SER A 94 -5.27 3.60 12.71
N SER A 95 -5.67 4.42 13.67
CA SER A 95 -5.02 4.47 15.00
C SER A 95 -5.23 3.20 15.83
N THR A 96 -6.14 2.31 15.42
CA THR A 96 -6.53 1.11 16.17
C THR A 96 -6.44 -0.18 15.36
N SER A 97 -6.13 -0.10 14.07
CA SER A 97 -6.06 -1.25 13.16
C SER A 97 -4.78 -1.22 12.35
N ALA A 98 -4.08 -2.34 12.32
CA ALA A 98 -2.93 -2.57 11.48
C ALA A 98 -3.02 -3.97 10.85
N MET A 99 -2.46 -4.14 9.65
CA MET A 99 -2.44 -5.41 8.95
C MET A 99 -1.01 -5.75 8.53
N GLN A 100 -0.51 -6.92 8.91
CA GLN A 100 0.69 -7.47 8.29
C GLN A 100 0.34 -7.92 6.87
N TYR A 101 0.96 -7.31 5.86
CA TYR A 101 0.70 -7.63 4.46
C TYR A 101 1.80 -8.47 3.82
N ALA A 102 3.02 -8.45 4.37
CA ALA A 102 4.13 -9.26 3.89
C ALA A 102 5.10 -9.65 5.00
N MET A 103 5.87 -10.70 4.73
CA MET A 103 6.97 -11.19 5.56
C MET A 103 8.11 -11.65 4.66
N MET A 104 9.35 -11.42 5.10
CA MET A 104 10.56 -11.81 4.39
C MET A 104 11.53 -12.49 5.35
N ASN A 105 12.13 -13.60 4.90
CA ASN A 105 13.27 -14.21 5.60
C ASN A 105 14.54 -13.47 5.19
N VAL A 106 15.19 -12.80 6.15
CA VAL A 106 16.39 -11.99 5.89
C VAL A 106 17.64 -12.79 6.24
N ASP A 107 17.74 -13.25 7.49
CA ASP A 107 18.87 -14.04 8.00
C ASP A 107 18.39 -15.03 9.06
N LEU A 108 17.75 -16.11 8.62
CA LEU A 108 17.10 -17.08 9.52
C LEU A 108 18.06 -17.58 10.61
N GLY A 109 17.60 -17.50 11.86
CA GLY A 109 18.36 -17.88 13.05
C GLY A 109 19.25 -16.78 13.61
N SER A 110 19.34 -15.61 12.97
CA SER A 110 20.03 -14.44 13.52
C SER A 110 19.05 -13.29 13.77
N PRO A 111 18.97 -12.75 15.01
CA PRO A 111 18.13 -11.60 15.31
C PRO A 111 18.45 -10.39 14.44
N ILE A 112 17.41 -9.69 14.00
CA ILE A 112 17.58 -8.38 13.36
C ILE A 112 17.84 -7.33 14.45
N GLN A 113 18.91 -6.56 14.29
CA GLN A 113 19.34 -5.56 15.26
C GLN A 113 18.37 -4.36 15.33
N PRO A 114 18.31 -3.64 16.47
CA PRO A 114 17.45 -2.47 16.65
C PRO A 114 17.64 -1.38 15.59
N ASP A 115 18.87 -1.24 15.09
CA ASP A 115 19.23 -0.23 14.09
C ASP A 115 18.70 -0.63 12.70
N MET A 116 17.65 0.07 12.29
CA MET A 116 17.09 0.04 10.94
C MET A 116 17.09 1.45 10.36
N TYR A 117 17.55 1.59 9.12
CA TYR A 117 17.69 2.89 8.48
C TYR A 117 17.07 2.87 7.08
N LEU A 118 16.15 3.79 6.83
CA LEU A 118 15.63 4.05 5.49
C LEU A 118 16.55 5.05 4.80
N ASP A 119 16.82 4.84 3.52
CA ASP A 119 17.50 5.83 2.70
C ASP A 119 16.68 7.14 2.58
N PRO A 120 17.31 8.26 2.17
CA PRO A 120 16.62 9.55 2.07
C PRO A 120 15.39 9.54 1.15
N ASP A 121 15.40 8.69 0.12
CA ASP A 121 14.32 8.56 -0.86
C ASP A 121 13.19 7.60 -0.40
N ASN A 122 13.33 6.94 0.76
CA ASN A 122 12.39 5.94 1.31
C ASN A 122 12.10 4.81 0.33
N ASP A 123 13.17 4.25 -0.19
CA ASP A 123 13.22 3.38 -1.35
C ASP A 123 13.89 2.06 -0.92
N ASP A 124 14.96 2.17 -0.13
CA ASP A 124 15.72 1.05 0.41
C ASP A 124 15.78 1.09 1.95
N LEU A 125 15.59 -0.08 2.58
CA LEU A 125 15.79 -0.28 4.02
C LEU A 125 17.11 -1.01 4.27
N PHE A 126 17.94 -0.41 5.10
CA PHE A 126 19.16 -0.99 5.63
C PHE A 126 18.89 -1.56 7.02
N MET A 127 19.34 -2.79 7.25
CA MET A 127 19.18 -3.48 8.52
C MET A 127 20.33 -4.46 8.74
N MET A 128 20.65 -4.74 10.00
CA MET A 128 21.74 -5.63 10.36
C MET A 128 21.22 -6.86 11.08
N SER A 129 21.83 -8.02 10.81
CA SER A 129 21.77 -9.16 11.71
C SER A 129 22.98 -9.12 12.67
N LEU A 130 23.35 -10.24 13.29
CA LEU A 130 24.54 -10.27 14.17
C LEU A 130 25.85 -10.01 13.41
N TYR A 131 25.95 -10.45 12.16
CA TYR A 131 27.22 -10.46 11.41
C TYR A 131 27.08 -9.98 9.96
N LYS A 132 25.89 -9.54 9.53
CA LYS A 132 25.63 -9.16 8.14
C LYS A 132 24.82 -7.87 8.08
N LEU A 133 25.13 -7.05 7.08
CA LEU A 133 24.33 -5.88 6.70
C LEU A 133 23.50 -6.24 5.46
N PHE A 134 22.22 -5.90 5.48
CA PHE A 134 21.29 -6.12 4.39
C PHE A 134 20.76 -4.78 3.89
N LYS A 135 20.66 -4.66 2.57
CA LYS A 135 19.94 -3.61 1.87
C LYS A 135 18.78 -4.25 1.13
N ILE A 136 17.55 -3.86 1.45
CA ILE A 136 16.36 -4.40 0.77
C ILE A 136 15.55 -3.27 0.14
N ARG A 137 14.93 -3.57 -1.01
CA ARG A 137 13.91 -2.70 -1.58
C ARG A 137 12.63 -2.83 -0.77
N ILE A 138 12.04 -1.71 -0.34
CA ILE A 138 10.88 -1.78 0.54
C ILE A 138 9.57 -2.14 -0.19
N TYR A 139 9.56 -2.01 -1.52
CA TYR A 139 8.47 -2.42 -2.39
C TYR A 139 9.02 -3.13 -3.64
N ASP A 140 8.19 -3.97 -4.26
CA ASP A 140 8.45 -4.47 -5.61
C ASP A 140 7.09 -4.74 -6.27
N CYS A 141 6.54 -3.72 -6.91
CA CYS A 141 5.22 -3.82 -7.54
C CYS A 141 5.25 -4.62 -8.84
N SER A 142 6.44 -4.79 -9.45
CA SER A 142 6.59 -5.43 -10.75
C SER A 142 6.24 -6.92 -10.73
N VAL A 143 6.28 -7.55 -9.56
CA VAL A 143 5.89 -8.95 -9.35
C VAL A 143 4.40 -9.20 -9.61
N TYR A 144 3.56 -8.16 -9.57
CA TYR A 144 2.12 -8.28 -9.79
C TYR A 144 1.76 -7.91 -11.23
N THR A 145 1.52 -8.93 -12.05
CA THR A 145 1.30 -8.77 -13.50
C THR A 145 -0.13 -8.45 -13.89
N THR A 146 -1.10 -8.64 -12.99
CA THR A 146 -2.52 -8.34 -13.24
C THR A 146 -3.07 -7.37 -12.21
N CYS A 147 -4.12 -6.63 -12.58
CA CYS A 147 -4.82 -5.71 -11.67
C CYS A 147 -5.28 -6.43 -10.40
N HIS A 148 -5.91 -7.60 -10.55
CA HIS A 148 -6.41 -8.35 -9.41
C HIS A 148 -5.30 -8.80 -8.47
N THR A 149 -4.17 -9.30 -8.99
CA THR A 149 -3.02 -9.67 -8.14
C THR A 149 -2.41 -8.46 -7.45
N CYS A 150 -2.32 -7.32 -8.14
CA CYS A 150 -1.76 -6.08 -7.61
C CYS A 150 -2.59 -5.54 -6.43
N LEU A 151 -3.92 -5.43 -6.61
CA LEU A 151 -4.80 -4.92 -5.56
C LEU A 151 -4.99 -5.94 -4.42
N SER A 152 -4.98 -7.23 -4.71
CA SER A 152 -5.14 -8.27 -3.68
C SER A 152 -3.92 -8.42 -2.77
N ALA A 153 -2.74 -7.99 -3.23
CA ALA A 153 -1.52 -7.97 -2.42
C ALA A 153 -1.63 -7.03 -1.21
N LYS A 154 -2.52 -6.03 -1.28
CA LYS A 154 -2.71 -5.00 -0.24
C LYS A 154 -1.41 -4.30 0.16
N ASP A 155 -0.45 -4.25 -0.76
CA ASP A 155 0.81 -3.56 -0.56
C ASP A 155 0.56 -2.04 -0.68
N PRO A 156 0.81 -1.24 0.37
CA PRO A 156 0.53 0.19 0.38
C PRO A 156 1.36 1.01 -0.60
N PHE A 157 2.48 0.48 -1.10
CA PHE A 157 3.28 1.14 -2.12
C PHE A 157 2.71 0.92 -3.53
N CYS A 158 1.99 -0.17 -3.73
CA CYS A 158 1.59 -0.63 -5.05
C CYS A 158 0.14 -0.29 -5.37
N GLY A 159 -0.09 -0.01 -6.65
CA GLY A 159 -1.41 0.15 -7.21
C GLY A 159 -1.40 -0.08 -8.72
N TRP A 160 -2.58 -0.22 -9.29
CA TRP A 160 -2.72 -0.57 -10.69
C TRP A 160 -2.79 0.67 -11.56
N CYS A 161 -1.85 0.81 -12.50
CA CYS A 161 -1.88 1.83 -13.52
C CYS A 161 -2.73 1.34 -14.70
N SER A 162 -4.01 1.73 -14.73
CA SER A 162 -5.03 1.16 -15.60
C SER A 162 -4.69 1.26 -17.10
N LEU A 163 -4.11 2.38 -17.53
CA LEU A 163 -3.81 2.66 -18.94
C LEU A 163 -2.50 2.03 -19.41
N GLU A 164 -1.53 1.88 -18.50
CA GLU A 164 -0.24 1.27 -18.80
C GLU A 164 -0.23 -0.25 -18.55
N ASN A 165 -1.35 -0.80 -18.05
CA ASN A 165 -1.53 -2.21 -17.77
C ASN A 165 -0.41 -2.81 -16.90
N LYS A 166 0.01 -2.08 -15.86
CA LYS A 166 1.10 -2.47 -14.96
C LYS A 166 0.77 -2.14 -13.50
N CYS A 167 1.31 -2.93 -12.57
CA CYS A 167 1.33 -2.58 -11.16
C CYS A 167 2.57 -1.74 -10.88
N SER A 168 2.39 -0.55 -10.31
CA SER A 168 3.46 0.41 -10.06
C SER A 168 3.15 1.28 -8.86
N ARG A 169 4.12 2.08 -8.44
CA ARG A 169 3.87 3.15 -7.47
C ARG A 169 3.08 4.27 -8.14
N ARG A 170 2.43 5.10 -7.30
CA ARG A 170 1.55 6.17 -7.78
C ARG A 170 2.26 7.14 -8.73
N TYR A 171 3.48 7.56 -8.39
CA TYR A 171 4.21 8.55 -9.16
C TYR A 171 4.83 7.99 -10.46
N GLU A 172 4.91 6.67 -10.60
CA GLU A 172 5.40 5.96 -11.80
C GLU A 172 4.30 5.73 -12.84
N CYS A 173 3.06 6.11 -12.52
CA CYS A 173 1.90 5.99 -13.39
C CYS A 173 1.54 7.37 -13.96
N GLN A 174 1.48 7.44 -15.29
CA GLN A 174 1.15 8.68 -15.97
C GLN A 174 -0.28 9.13 -15.61
N ASP A 175 -0.48 10.44 -15.46
CA ASP A 175 -1.79 11.05 -15.15
C ASP A 175 -2.44 10.60 -13.82
N SER A 176 -1.69 9.95 -12.91
CA SER A 176 -2.16 9.54 -11.57
C SER A 176 -2.76 10.68 -10.72
N SER A 177 -2.35 11.93 -11.00
CA SER A 177 -2.82 13.13 -10.30
C SER A 177 -4.04 13.78 -10.95
N LYS A 178 -4.42 13.37 -12.17
CA LYS A 178 -5.51 13.98 -12.95
C LYS A 178 -6.80 13.17 -12.89
N ASP A 179 -6.70 11.84 -12.83
CA ASP A 179 -7.86 10.94 -12.77
C ASP A 179 -7.65 9.88 -11.67
N PRO A 180 -8.56 9.81 -10.68
CA PRO A 180 -8.55 8.75 -9.66
C PRO A 180 -8.61 7.32 -10.22
N LEU A 181 -9.12 7.12 -11.44
CA LEU A 181 -9.20 5.81 -12.09
C LEU A 181 -7.92 5.43 -12.85
N SER A 182 -7.00 6.37 -13.09
CA SER A 182 -5.72 6.07 -13.74
C SER A 182 -4.80 5.22 -12.86
N TRP A 183 -4.74 5.51 -11.56
CA TRP A 183 -3.99 4.72 -10.58
C TRP A 183 -4.89 4.25 -9.44
N LEU A 184 -5.10 2.94 -9.38
CA LEU A 184 -6.03 2.29 -8.45
C LEU A 184 -5.29 1.79 -7.21
N SER A 185 -5.71 2.22 -6.02
CA SER A 185 -5.22 1.69 -4.75
C SER A 185 -5.99 0.45 -4.32
N TYR A 186 -5.42 -0.41 -3.48
CA TYR A 186 -6.13 -1.61 -2.99
C TYR A 186 -7.35 -1.30 -2.11
N LYS A 187 -7.43 -0.12 -1.47
CA LYS A 187 -8.57 0.25 -0.60
C LYS A 187 -9.76 0.79 -1.36
N SER A 188 -9.52 1.57 -2.42
CA SER A 188 -10.58 2.34 -3.11
C SER A 188 -10.74 1.95 -4.57
N GLY A 189 -9.74 1.29 -5.15
CA GLY A 189 -9.69 0.96 -6.57
C GLY A 189 -10.47 -0.30 -6.91
N LYS A 190 -11.08 -0.30 -8.08
CA LYS A 190 -11.69 -1.46 -8.71
C LYS A 190 -11.15 -1.59 -10.12
N CYS A 191 -10.72 -2.80 -10.49
CA CYS A 191 -10.13 -3.05 -11.79
C CYS A 191 -11.07 -2.70 -12.94
N THR A 192 -10.52 -2.11 -13.99
CA THR A 192 -11.24 -1.89 -15.25
C THR A 192 -11.62 -3.23 -15.85
N THR A 193 -12.92 -3.47 -16.04
CA THR A 193 -13.43 -4.79 -16.45
C THR A 193 -14.47 -4.63 -17.53
N ILE A 194 -14.37 -5.43 -18.60
CA ILE A 194 -15.41 -5.56 -19.61
C ILE A 194 -16.49 -6.47 -19.00
N THR A 195 -17.66 -5.94 -18.70
CA THR A 195 -18.74 -6.68 -18.01
C THR A 195 -19.73 -7.30 -18.98
N SER A 196 -19.87 -6.75 -20.19
CA SER A 196 -20.77 -7.26 -21.22
C SER A 196 -20.26 -6.94 -22.61
N VAL A 197 -20.51 -7.87 -23.54
CA VAL A 197 -20.28 -7.70 -24.98
C VAL A 197 -21.56 -8.07 -25.70
N THR A 198 -22.12 -7.15 -26.49
CA THR A 198 -23.38 -7.36 -27.21
C THR A 198 -23.26 -7.00 -28.69
N PRO A 199 -23.58 -7.91 -29.62
CA PRO A 199 -23.83 -9.34 -29.40
C PRO A 199 -22.54 -10.08 -29.03
N HIS A 200 -22.64 -11.11 -28.20
CA HIS A 200 -21.48 -11.93 -27.78
C HIS A 200 -21.10 -13.02 -28.81
N GLN A 201 -22.01 -13.33 -29.74
CA GLN A 201 -21.80 -14.29 -30.82
C GLN A 201 -22.26 -13.70 -32.15
N LEU A 202 -21.52 -13.99 -33.21
CA LEU A 202 -21.76 -13.49 -34.57
C LEU A 202 -21.44 -14.56 -35.61
N GLN A 203 -22.16 -14.53 -36.72
CA GLN A 203 -21.83 -15.34 -37.89
C GLN A 203 -20.60 -14.76 -38.60
N ARG A 204 -19.65 -15.61 -38.99
CA ARG A 204 -18.41 -15.21 -39.69
C ARG A 204 -18.63 -14.37 -40.95
N THR A 205 -19.77 -14.56 -41.63
CA THR A 205 -20.14 -13.83 -42.85
C THR A 205 -20.76 -12.46 -42.56
N THR A 206 -20.95 -12.10 -41.30
CA THR A 206 -21.58 -10.84 -40.89
C THR A 206 -20.56 -9.91 -40.24
N ALA A 207 -20.55 -8.65 -40.65
CA ALA A 207 -19.88 -7.58 -39.93
C ALA A 207 -20.91 -6.84 -39.08
N ARG A 208 -20.61 -6.63 -37.79
CA ARG A 208 -21.45 -5.86 -36.87
C ARG A 208 -20.62 -4.98 -35.96
N THR A 209 -21.28 -4.00 -35.34
CA THR A 209 -20.69 -3.22 -34.26
C THR A 209 -21.03 -3.91 -32.94
N LEU A 210 -20.01 -4.30 -32.19
CA LEU A 210 -20.10 -4.79 -30.83
C LEU A 210 -20.23 -3.61 -29.87
N GLU A 211 -21.13 -3.72 -28.92
CA GLU A 211 -21.24 -2.83 -27.77
C GLU A 211 -20.61 -3.50 -26.55
N LEU A 212 -19.56 -2.87 -26.01
CA LEU A 212 -18.87 -3.31 -24.81
C LEU A 212 -19.24 -2.38 -23.67
N ILE A 213 -19.69 -2.95 -22.55
CA ILE A 213 -19.87 -2.24 -21.29
C ILE A 213 -18.59 -2.43 -20.47
N ILE A 214 -17.96 -1.31 -20.08
CA ILE A 214 -16.69 -1.32 -19.34
C ILE A 214 -16.87 -0.55 -18.05
N GLU A 215 -16.67 -1.22 -16.92
CA GLU A 215 -16.66 -0.59 -15.61
C GLU A 215 -15.28 -0.04 -15.27
N ASN A 216 -15.24 1.06 -14.52
CA ASN A 216 -14.02 1.71 -14.04
C ASN A 216 -13.04 2.10 -15.17
N LEU A 217 -13.56 2.49 -16.33
CA LEU A 217 -12.77 2.97 -17.45
C LEU A 217 -12.29 4.41 -17.17
N PRO A 218 -10.97 4.69 -17.16
CA PRO A 218 -10.46 6.04 -16.93
C PRO A 218 -10.80 7.01 -18.07
N ASN A 219 -10.67 8.30 -17.80
CA ASN A 219 -10.78 9.36 -18.79
C ASN A 219 -9.54 9.40 -19.69
N LEU A 220 -9.70 8.75 -20.84
CA LEU A 220 -8.70 8.73 -21.90
C LEU A 220 -8.72 10.02 -22.73
N LYS A 221 -7.52 10.52 -23.05
CA LYS A 221 -7.31 11.56 -24.07
C LYS A 221 -7.10 10.98 -25.47
N GLU A 222 -6.50 9.79 -25.52
CA GLU A 222 -6.19 9.10 -26.77
C GLU A 222 -7.38 8.25 -27.26
N PRO A 223 -7.54 8.07 -28.57
CA PRO A 223 -8.58 7.22 -29.13
C PRO A 223 -8.33 5.77 -28.77
N LEU A 224 -9.39 5.06 -28.38
CA LEU A 224 -9.34 3.62 -28.13
C LEU A 224 -9.41 2.85 -29.45
N VAL A 225 -8.84 1.65 -29.42
CA VAL A 225 -8.94 0.66 -30.50
C VAL A 225 -9.40 -0.66 -29.93
N CYS A 226 -10.03 -1.47 -30.77
CA CYS A 226 -10.47 -2.81 -30.42
C CYS A 226 -9.54 -3.82 -31.10
N ALA A 227 -8.89 -4.65 -30.29
CA ALA A 227 -7.96 -5.68 -30.76
C ALA A 227 -8.65 -7.03 -30.72
N PHE A 228 -8.84 -7.65 -31.90
CA PHE A 228 -9.44 -8.98 -32.03
C PHE A 228 -8.32 -10.01 -32.19
N THR A 229 -8.12 -10.85 -31.18
CA THR A 229 -7.15 -11.94 -31.17
C THR A 229 -7.80 -13.24 -31.64
N PHE A 230 -7.07 -14.02 -32.45
CA PHE A 230 -7.54 -15.30 -32.95
C PHE A 230 -6.44 -16.34 -32.75
N ALA A 231 -6.78 -17.55 -32.29
CA ALA A 231 -5.80 -18.59 -31.99
C ALA A 231 -4.92 -19.00 -33.20
N SER A 232 -5.45 -18.84 -34.42
CA SER A 232 -4.73 -19.15 -35.67
C SER A 232 -3.86 -18.00 -36.19
N MET A 233 -3.81 -16.85 -35.53
CA MET A 233 -3.05 -15.68 -35.95
C MET A 233 -2.15 -15.16 -34.83
N GLU A 234 -0.91 -14.83 -35.15
CA GLU A 234 0.04 -14.28 -34.18
C GLU A 234 -0.25 -12.82 -33.79
N LYS A 235 -0.91 -12.06 -34.68
CA LYS A 235 -1.19 -10.63 -34.49
C LYS A 235 -2.69 -10.37 -34.41
N PRO A 236 -3.14 -9.47 -33.51
CA PRO A 236 -4.54 -9.08 -33.46
C PRO A 236 -4.93 -8.23 -34.68
N ILE A 237 -6.20 -8.33 -35.09
CA ILE A 237 -6.79 -7.38 -36.04
C ILE A 237 -7.32 -6.18 -35.27
N ILE A 238 -6.86 -4.99 -35.62
CA ILE A 238 -7.23 -3.75 -34.94
C ILE A 238 -8.34 -3.02 -35.71
N THR A 239 -9.39 -2.60 -35.00
CA THR A 239 -10.42 -1.70 -35.53
C THR A 239 -10.59 -0.50 -34.62
N ASN A 240 -11.15 0.59 -35.16
CA ASN A 240 -11.40 1.80 -34.38
C ASN A 240 -12.51 1.56 -33.34
N ALA A 241 -12.32 2.09 -32.13
CA ALA A 241 -13.35 2.11 -31.11
C ALA A 241 -14.01 3.49 -31.02
N THR A 242 -15.33 3.51 -30.83
CA THR A 242 -16.08 4.74 -30.54
C THR A 242 -16.45 4.74 -29.07
N LYS A 243 -15.94 5.71 -28.30
CA LYS A 243 -16.24 5.84 -26.86
C LYS A 243 -17.73 6.12 -26.64
N LYS A 244 -18.33 5.39 -25.70
CA LYS A 244 -19.68 5.61 -25.17
C LYS A 244 -19.61 6.07 -23.71
N ARG A 245 -20.77 6.40 -23.13
CA ARG A 245 -20.86 6.82 -21.73
C ARG A 245 -20.36 5.74 -20.75
N ASN A 246 -20.69 4.47 -21.00
CA ASN A 246 -20.39 3.34 -20.11
C ASN A 246 -19.55 2.24 -20.79
N GLY A 247 -18.71 2.60 -21.78
CA GLY A 247 -17.88 1.63 -22.48
C GLY A 247 -17.52 2.07 -23.90
N VAL A 248 -17.48 1.12 -24.83
CA VAL A 248 -17.03 1.37 -26.22
C VAL A 248 -17.85 0.58 -27.24
N ASN A 249 -17.98 1.15 -28.43
CA ASN A 249 -18.47 0.44 -29.60
C ASN A 249 -17.27 0.03 -30.48
N CYS A 250 -17.20 -1.25 -30.86
CA CYS A 250 -16.15 -1.81 -31.69
C CYS A 250 -16.74 -2.37 -32.98
N THR A 251 -16.36 -1.87 -34.15
CA THR A 251 -16.75 -2.53 -35.40
C THR A 251 -15.91 -3.80 -35.58
N THR A 252 -16.54 -4.94 -35.86
CA THR A 252 -15.84 -6.21 -36.11
C THR A 252 -14.92 -6.10 -37.33
N PRO A 253 -13.82 -6.88 -37.39
CA PRO A 253 -13.00 -6.98 -38.58
C PRO A 253 -13.80 -7.33 -39.83
N ARG A 254 -13.28 -6.97 -41.00
CA ARG A 254 -13.88 -7.41 -42.26
C ARG A 254 -13.79 -8.93 -42.39
N THR A 255 -14.82 -9.52 -42.99
CA THR A 255 -15.00 -10.98 -43.05
C THR A 255 -13.93 -11.70 -43.87
N ASP A 256 -13.30 -11.00 -44.83
CA ASP A 256 -12.17 -11.48 -45.64
C ASP A 256 -10.87 -11.61 -44.85
N LEU A 257 -10.75 -10.92 -43.71
CA LEU A 257 -9.60 -10.99 -42.81
C LEU A 257 -9.76 -12.02 -41.70
N LEU A 258 -10.95 -12.63 -41.56
CA LEU A 258 -11.23 -13.61 -40.52
C LEU A 258 -10.70 -15.00 -40.91
N PRO A 259 -10.05 -15.72 -39.98
CA PRO A 259 -9.54 -17.07 -40.24
C PRO A 259 -10.67 -18.05 -40.58
N GLN A 260 -10.33 -19.18 -41.22
CA GLN A 260 -11.30 -20.23 -41.57
C GLN A 260 -11.51 -21.23 -40.44
N ILE A 261 -12.75 -21.39 -39.97
CA ILE A 261 -13.11 -22.29 -38.87
C ILE A 261 -12.58 -23.70 -39.21
N GLY A 262 -11.84 -24.31 -38.28
CA GLY A 262 -11.22 -25.60 -38.49
C GLY A 262 -12.25 -26.67 -38.85
N TYR A 263 -11.86 -27.66 -39.65
CA TYR A 263 -12.76 -28.77 -40.01
C TYR A 263 -13.18 -29.53 -38.73
N GLY A 264 -14.47 -29.47 -38.40
CA GLY A 264 -15.05 -30.09 -37.19
C GLY A 264 -15.31 -29.12 -36.03
N GLU A 265 -14.91 -27.85 -36.15
CA GLU A 265 -15.28 -26.79 -35.21
C GLU A 265 -16.46 -25.97 -35.78
N SER A 266 -17.34 -25.48 -34.90
CA SER A 266 -18.50 -24.66 -35.29
C SER A 266 -18.37 -23.19 -34.91
N GLU A 267 -17.40 -22.82 -34.07
CA GLU A 267 -17.25 -21.48 -33.49
C GLU A 267 -15.77 -21.14 -33.23
N TYR A 268 -15.47 -19.84 -33.13
CA TYR A 268 -14.22 -19.32 -32.58
C TYR A 268 -14.49 -18.53 -31.30
N PHE A 269 -13.63 -18.66 -30.31
CA PHE A 269 -13.64 -17.82 -29.11
C PHE A 269 -12.76 -16.58 -29.33
N PHE A 270 -13.27 -15.41 -28.93
CA PHE A 270 -12.58 -14.12 -28.94
C PHE A 270 -12.06 -13.77 -27.55
#